data_AF-A0A165WX57-F1
#
_entry.id   AF-A0A165WX57-F1
#
_cell.length_a   1.000
_cell.length_b   1.000
_cell.length_c   1.000
_cell.angle_alpha   90.00
_cell.angle_beta   90.00
_cell.angle_gamma   90.00
#
_symmetry.space_group_name_H-M   'P 1'
#
loop_
_entity.id
_entity.type
_entity.pdbx_description
1 polymer ?
#
loop_
_entity_poly.entity_id
_entity_poly.type
_entity_poly.pdbx_seq_one_letter_code
_entity_poly.pdbx_strand_id
1 'polypeptide(L)'
;RSVHNVRIERLWVDVTAQLGAKWADFFTTLEMHYGLNINNANHMWLLHQLFLPVINLELQFFAESWNEHKIDSKTGPRRSPWDMWGFDMLIHGVRG
;
A
#
# COMPACT_ATOMS: atom_id res chain seq x y z
N ARG A 1 -21.16 10.04 0.93
CA ARG A 1 -19.69 10.23 1.00
C ARG A 1 -19.25 9.80 2.39
N SER A 2 -18.72 8.58 2.53
CA SER A 2 -18.37 8.03 3.84
C SER A 2 -17.08 8.69 4.34
N VAL A 3 -17.19 9.52 5.38
CA VAL A 3 -16.01 10.08 6.08
C VAL A 3 -15.18 8.99 6.78
N HIS A 4 -15.72 7.78 6.89
CA HIS A 4 -15.09 6.66 7.58
C HIS A 4 -13.99 5.97 6.75
N ASN A 5 -14.04 6.05 5.41
CA ASN A 5 -13.06 5.41 4.53
C ASN A 5 -11.91 6.32 4.09
N VAL A 6 -11.91 7.59 4.50
CA VAL A 6 -10.93 8.59 4.05
C VAL A 6 -9.48 8.18 4.34
N ARG A 7 -9.23 7.46 5.43
CA ARG A 7 -7.88 6.97 5.77
C ARG A 7 -7.45 5.81 4.87
N ILE A 8 -8.35 4.88 4.58
CA ILE A 8 -8.12 3.76 3.66
C ILE A 8 -7.92 4.30 2.24
N GLU A 9 -8.73 5.26 1.82
CA GLU A 9 -8.60 5.92 0.51
C GLU A 9 -7.25 6.65 0.36
N ARG A 10 -6.82 7.41 1.37
CA ARG A 10 -5.49 8.06 1.35
C ARG A 10 -4.35 7.05 1.32
N LEU A 11 -4.44 6.00 2.14
CA LEU A 11 -3.47 4.90 2.15
C LEU A 11 -3.35 4.28 0.75
N TRP A 12 -4.47 4.00 0.09
CA TRP A 12 -4.48 3.48 -1.28
C TRP A 12 -3.85 4.44 -2.29
N VAL A 13 -4.09 5.74 -2.16
CA VAL A 13 -3.45 6.76 -3.01
C VAL A 13 -1.93 6.74 -2.81
N ASP A 14 -1.46 6.69 -1.56
CA ASP A 14 -0.02 6.70 -1.26
C ASP A 14 0.67 5.41 -1.73
N VAL A 15 0.03 4.25 -1.55
CA VAL A 15 0.49 2.96 -2.10
C VAL A 15 0.59 3.01 -3.62
N THR A 16 -0.45 3.51 -4.28
CA THR A 16 -0.50 3.54 -5.75
C THR A 16 0.53 4.52 -6.31
N ALA A 17 0.71 5.68 -5.67
CA ALA A 17 1.68 6.68 -6.10
C ALA A 17 3.13 6.20 -5.94
N GLN A 18 3.46 5.51 -4.85
CA GLN A 18 4.84 5.10 -4.58
C GLN A 18 5.17 3.74 -5.19
N LEU A 19 4.33 2.74 -4.95
CA LEU A 19 4.57 1.37 -5.37
C LEU A 19 4.03 1.11 -6.78
N GLY A 20 2.81 1.58 -7.05
CA GLY A 20 2.17 1.40 -8.34
C GLY A 20 2.96 2.04 -9.49
N ALA A 21 3.42 3.29 -9.31
CA ALA A 21 4.21 3.98 -10.33
C ALA A 21 5.53 3.27 -10.66
N LYS A 22 6.24 2.77 -9.64
CA LYS A 22 7.50 2.01 -9.79
C LYS A 22 7.29 0.75 -10.63
N TRP A 23 6.29 -0.06 -10.27
CA TRP A 23 6.02 -1.32 -10.98
C TRP A 23 5.47 -1.08 -12.39
N ALA A 24 4.66 -0.04 -12.58
CA ALA A 24 4.20 0.36 -13.89
C ALA A 24 5.38 0.74 -14.82
N ASP A 25 6.32 1.56 -14.35
CA ASP A 25 7.51 1.94 -15.12
C ASP A 25 8.41 0.74 -15.46
N PHE A 26 8.59 -0.17 -14.50
CA PHE A 26 9.35 -1.40 -14.70
C PHE A 26 8.72 -2.32 -15.77
N PHE A 27 7.41 -2.58 -15.70
CA PHE A 27 6.75 -3.42 -16.70
C PHE A 27 6.67 -2.75 -18.08
N THR A 28 6.52 -1.43 -18.13
CA THR A 28 6.58 -0.66 -19.38
C THR A 28 7.97 -0.79 -20.02
N THR A 29 9.03 -0.74 -19.22
CA THR A 29 10.41 -0.96 -19.69
C THR A 29 10.60 -2.37 -20.24
N LEU A 30 10.03 -3.39 -19.60
CA LEU A 30 10.04 -4.77 -20.09
C LEU A 30 9.32 -4.93 -21.43
N GLU A 31 8.21 -4.24 -21.63
CA GLU A 31 7.47 -4.21 -22.89
C GLU A 31 8.28 -3.54 -24.00
N MET A 32 8.83 -2.35 -23.73
CA MET A 32 9.53 -1.56 -24.76
C MET A 32 10.89 -2.12 -25.16
N HIS A 33 11.66 -2.68 -24.22
CA HIS A 33 13.06 -3.01 -24.46
C HIS A 33 13.38 -4.52 -24.45
N TYR A 34 12.54 -5.33 -23.81
CA TYR A 34 12.84 -6.74 -23.55
C TYR A 34 11.82 -7.71 -24.16
N GLY A 35 10.87 -7.22 -24.96
CA GLY A 35 9.94 -8.06 -25.72
C GLY A 35 8.86 -8.72 -24.88
N LEU A 36 8.51 -8.15 -23.73
CA LEU A 36 7.34 -8.59 -22.97
C LEU A 36 6.08 -8.38 -23.84
N ASN A 37 5.29 -9.45 -24.03
CA ASN A 37 4.04 -9.40 -24.77
C ASN A 37 2.86 -9.59 -23.82
N ILE A 38 2.10 -8.52 -23.59
CA ILE A 38 0.93 -8.51 -22.70
C ILE A 38 -0.19 -9.43 -23.21
N ASN A 39 -0.28 -9.65 -24.53
CA ASN A 39 -1.25 -10.56 -25.13
C ASN A 39 -0.84 -12.04 -25.00
N ASN A 40 0.37 -12.34 -24.52
CA ASN A 40 0.83 -13.70 -24.30
C ASN A 40 0.57 -14.11 -22.84
N ALA A 41 -0.41 -15.01 -22.66
CA ALA A 41 -0.77 -15.55 -21.35
C ALA A 41 0.40 -16.19 -20.60
N ASN A 42 1.38 -16.78 -21.31
CA ASN A 42 2.57 -17.38 -20.68
C ASN A 42 3.50 -16.30 -20.10
N HIS A 43 3.65 -15.16 -20.78
CA HIS A 43 4.46 -14.06 -20.28
C HIS A 43 3.79 -13.43 -19.05
N MET A 44 2.48 -13.24 -19.09
CA MET A 44 1.72 -12.76 -17.93
C MET A 44 1.82 -13.72 -16.75
N TRP A 45 1.63 -15.03 -16.97
CA TRP A 45 1.79 -16.04 -15.93
C TRP A 45 3.18 -15.99 -15.31
N LEU A 46 4.23 -15.89 -16.12
CA LEU A 46 5.61 -15.80 -15.65
C LEU A 46 5.84 -14.53 -14.81
N LEU A 47 5.35 -13.37 -15.26
CA LEU A 47 5.43 -12.13 -14.49
C LEU A 47 4.75 -12.26 -13.13
N HIS A 48 3.55 -12.87 -13.08
CA HIS A 48 2.86 -13.11 -11.83
C HIS A 48 3.68 -14.04 -10.92
N GLN A 49 4.24 -15.13 -11.43
CA GLN A 49 5.05 -16.03 -10.60
C GLN A 49 6.31 -15.36 -10.03
N LEU A 50 6.98 -14.51 -10.83
CA LEU A 50 8.24 -13.89 -10.44
C LEU A 50 8.03 -12.67 -9.53
N PHE A 51 7.11 -11.78 -9.89
CA PHE A 51 7.02 -10.45 -9.30
C PHE A 51 5.87 -10.29 -8.32
N LEU A 52 4.81 -11.10 -8.39
CA LEU A 52 3.71 -11.00 -7.43
C LEU A 52 4.14 -11.26 -5.98
N PRO A 53 5.01 -12.26 -5.67
CA PRO A 53 5.51 -12.43 -4.31
C PRO A 53 6.31 -11.22 -3.82
N VAL A 54 7.09 -10.60 -4.71
CA VAL A 54 7.90 -9.42 -4.39
C VAL A 54 7.01 -8.20 -4.14
N ILE A 55 6.02 -7.96 -5.00
CA ILE A 55 5.03 -6.88 -4.83
C ILE A 55 4.30 -7.04 -3.49
N ASN A 56 3.87 -8.26 -3.16
CA ASN A 56 3.19 -8.53 -1.89
C ASN A 56 4.09 -8.25 -0.67
N LEU A 57 5.36 -8.61 -0.75
CA LEU A 57 6.32 -8.33 0.32
C LEU A 57 6.57 -6.82 0.46
N GLU A 58 6.72 -6.09 -0.64
CA GLU A 58 6.87 -4.63 -0.61
C GLU A 58 5.60 -3.94 -0.06
N LEU A 59 4.41 -4.44 -0.42
CA LEU A 59 3.14 -3.97 0.13
C LEU A 59 3.03 -4.22 1.65
N GLN A 60 3.48 -5.38 2.11
CA GLN A 60 3.49 -5.70 3.53
C GLN A 60 4.44 -4.78 4.30
N PHE A 61 5.66 -4.58 3.79
CA PHE A 61 6.63 -3.65 4.38
C PHE A 61 6.11 -2.21 4.40
N PHE A 62 5.45 -1.78 3.32
CA PHE A 62 4.78 -0.48 3.28
C PHE A 62 3.70 -0.38 4.35
N ALA A 63 2.85 -1.40 4.49
CA ALA A 63 1.79 -1.41 5.48
C ALA A 63 2.34 -1.36 6.92
N GLU A 64 3.40 -2.11 7.22
CA GLU A 64 4.09 -2.07 8.51
C GLU A 64 4.68 -0.68 8.80
N SER A 65 5.44 -0.12 7.84
CA SER A 65 5.98 1.24 7.93
C SER A 65 4.88 2.30 8.08
N TRP A 66 3.76 2.11 7.38
CA TRP A 66 2.59 2.98 7.47
C TRP A 66 1.84 2.80 8.79
N ASN A 67 1.90 1.66 9.47
CA ASN A 67 1.31 1.54 10.80
C ASN A 67 2.12 2.31 11.86
N GLU A 68 3.42 2.48 11.64
CA GLU A 68 4.34 3.16 12.56
C GLU A 68 4.53 4.67 12.26
N HIS A 69 4.30 5.13 11.03
CA HIS A 69 4.50 6.55 10.71
C HIS A 69 3.52 7.45 11.48
N LYS A 70 4.03 8.56 12.02
CA LYS A 70 3.20 9.53 12.76
C LYS A 70 2.40 10.37 11.79
N ILE A 71 1.09 10.30 11.89
CA ILE A 71 0.19 11.16 11.11
C ILE A 71 0.08 12.51 11.81
N ASP A 72 0.24 13.58 11.03
CA ASP A 72 -0.03 14.93 11.51
C ASP A 72 -1.55 15.16 11.60
N SER A 73 -2.03 15.33 12.83
CA SER A 73 -3.43 15.60 13.13
C SER A 73 -3.63 17.11 13.25
N LYS A 74 -4.58 17.67 12.49
CA LYS A 74 -4.94 19.10 12.60
C LYS A 74 -5.57 19.48 13.95
N THR A 75 -5.95 18.50 14.78
CA THR A 75 -6.70 18.68 16.03
C THR A 75 -6.01 18.08 17.25
N GLY A 76 -4.75 17.61 17.14
CA GLY A 76 -4.03 17.02 18.28
C GLY A 76 -2.58 16.62 17.97
N PRO A 77 -1.83 16.10 18.96
CA PRO A 77 -0.42 15.75 18.79
C PRO A 77 -0.20 14.66 17.74
N ARG A 78 0.95 14.72 17.04
CA ARG A 78 1.40 13.71 16.06
C ARG A 78 1.42 12.31 16.65
N ARG A 79 0.63 11.40 16.10
CA ARG A 79 0.49 10.00 16.59
C ARG A 79 0.50 9.03 15.41
N SER A 80 1.10 7.85 15.61
CA SER A 80 1.04 6.78 14.62
C SER A 80 -0.36 6.14 14.59
N PRO A 81 -0.77 5.50 13.48
CA PRO A 81 -1.96 4.65 13.46
C PRO A 81 -2.00 3.64 14.60
N TRP A 82 -0.85 3.04 14.94
CA TRP A 82 -0.73 2.15 16.09
C TRP A 82 -1.07 2.87 17.40
N ASP A 83 -0.42 4.00 17.69
CA ASP A 83 -0.70 4.79 18.89
C ASP A 83 -2.18 5.17 18.99
N MET A 84 -2.80 5.52 17.87
CA MET A 84 -4.22 5.87 17.84
C MET A 84 -5.11 4.67 18.21
N TRP A 85 -4.85 3.49 17.65
CA TRP A 85 -5.60 2.27 18.00
C TRP A 85 -5.41 1.88 19.47
N GLY A 86 -4.15 1.90 19.96
CA GLY A 86 -3.86 1.59 21.35
C GLY A 86 -4.49 2.57 22.34
N PHE A 87 -4.45 3.87 22.06
CA PHE A 87 -5.12 4.87 22.88
C PHE A 87 -6.64 4.76 22.81
N ASP A 88 -7.22 4.47 21.63
CA ASP A 88 -8.67 4.29 21.48
C ASP A 88 -9.15 3.10 22.32
N MET A 89 -8.42 1.98 22.29
CA MET A 89 -8.67 0.82 23.16
C MET A 89 -8.56 1.15 24.66
N LEU A 90 -7.57 1.97 25.06
CA LEU A 90 -7.38 2.40 26.45
C LEU A 90 -8.47 3.35 26.94
N ILE A 91 -8.96 4.25 26.07
CA ILE A 91 -9.93 5.30 26.42
C ILE A 91 -11.38 4.78 26.33
N HIS A 92 -11.68 3.91 25.36
CA HIS A 92 -13.06 3.47 25.07
C HIS A 92 -13.35 2.00 25.44
N GLY A 93 -12.34 1.24 25.88
CA GLY A 93 -12.47 -0.18 26.22
C GLY A 93 -12.68 -1.07 24.98
N VAL A 94 -12.42 -2.38 25.11
CA VAL A 94 -12.69 -3.37 24.06
C VAL A 94 -14.18 -3.34 23.75
N ARG A 95 -14.56 -2.62 22.68
CA ARG A 95 -15.89 -2.74 22.10
C ARG A 95 -15.89 -3.99 21.22
N GLY A 96 -16.33 -5.09 21.83
CA GLY A 96 -16.83 -6.25 21.09
C GLY A 96 -18.14 -5.94 20.37
#